data_AF-A0A8T5S1V3-F1
#
_entry.id   AF-A0A8T5S1V3-F1
#
_cell.length_a   1.000
_cell.length_b   1.000
_cell.length_c   1.000
_cell.angle_alpha   90.00
_cell.angle_beta   90.00
_cell.angle_gamma   90.00
#
_symmetry.space_group_name_H-M   'P 1'
#
loop_
_entity.id
_entity.type
_entity.pdbx_description
1 polymer ?
#
loop_
_entity_poly.entity_id
_entity_poly.type
_entity_poly.pdbx_seq_one_letter_code
_entity_poly.pdbx_strand_id
1 'polypeptide(L)'
;MFNHYKMDRWMKILTGLSGVLGLYFCFMEIYNIRFTYDNVFTLFEQIFRWNSFFRYVLGMFIASLILLVTLKPNDPLPWNWALLLTFSIFLIFICNVWIGLWGLIAGGIGLLDYL
;
A
#
# COMPACT_ATOMS: atom_id res chain seq x y z
N MET A 1 27.49 -6.95 10.89
CA MET A 1 27.85 -5.68 10.23
C MET A 1 26.53 -5.05 9.80
N PHE A 2 26.12 -3.93 10.40
CA PHE A 2 24.91 -3.22 9.98
C PHE A 2 25.18 -2.64 8.59
N ASN A 3 24.69 -3.27 7.53
CA ASN A 3 24.69 -2.66 6.20
C ASN A 3 23.73 -1.46 6.25
N HIS A 4 24.30 -0.26 6.44
CA HIS A 4 23.56 0.98 6.27
C HIS A 4 23.38 1.19 4.77
N TYR A 5 22.15 1.08 4.29
CA TYR A 5 21.80 1.46 2.93
C TYR A 5 22.23 2.90 2.68
N LYS A 6 22.88 3.15 1.55
CA LYS A 6 23.44 4.47 1.22
C LYS A 6 22.32 5.50 1.03
N MET A 7 21.13 5.02 0.69
CA MET A 7 19.92 5.81 0.46
C MET A 7 18.77 5.51 1.43
N ASP A 8 19.06 4.96 2.61
CA ASP A 8 18.07 4.55 3.62
C ASP A 8 16.99 5.62 3.90
N ARG A 9 17.40 6.88 4.02
CA ARG A 9 16.50 8.01 4.29
C ARG A 9 15.53 8.28 3.13
N TRP A 10 16.02 8.24 1.90
CA TRP A 10 15.21 8.46 0.70
C TRP A 10 14.22 7.32 0.47
N MET A 11 14.67 6.08 0.70
CA MET A 11 13.84 4.89 0.57
C MET A 11 12.69 4.89 1.56
N LYS A 12 12.93 5.29 2.83
CA LYS A 12 11.84 5.46 3.82
C LYS A 12 10.84 6.52 3.41
N ILE A 13 11.30 7.65 2.88
CA ILE A 13 10.40 8.72 2.42
C ILE A 13 9.53 8.24 1.27
N LEU A 14 10.12 7.58 0.26
CA LEU A 14 9.39 7.06 -0.90
C LEU A 14 8.38 5.98 -0.51
N THR A 15 8.77 5.06 0.37
CA THR A 15 7.89 4.00 0.87
C THR A 15 6.76 4.57 1.71
N GLY A 16 7.08 5.50 2.60
CA GLY A 16 6.10 6.20 3.43
C GLY A 16 5.09 6.98 2.57
N LEU A 17 5.56 7.69 1.55
CA LEU A 17 4.70 8.39 0.59
C LEU A 17 3.76 7.43 -0.13
N SER A 18 4.26 6.30 -0.63
CA SER A 18 3.42 5.29 -1.28
C SER A 18 2.32 4.77 -0.35
N GLY A 19 2.66 4.43 0.89
CA GLY A 19 1.69 3.96 1.89
C GLY A 19 0.66 5.01 2.29
N VAL A 20 1.09 6.25 2.58
CA VAL A 20 0.17 7.34 2.94
C VAL A 20 -0.75 7.71 1.79
N LEU A 21 -0.21 7.89 0.58
CA LEU A 21 -1.02 8.21 -0.60
C LEU A 21 -1.97 7.07 -0.96
N GLY A 22 -1.54 5.81 -0.78
CA GLY A 22 -2.39 4.64 -0.95
C GLY A 22 -3.58 4.64 0.00
N LEU A 23 -3.34 4.83 1.30
CA LEU A 23 -4.42 4.95 2.28
C LEU A 23 -5.38 6.10 1.94
N TYR A 24 -4.83 7.28 1.65
CA TYR A 24 -5.64 8.46 1.33
C TYR A 24 -6.52 8.22 0.11
N PHE A 25 -5.97 7.65 -0.97
CA PHE A 25 -6.72 7.38 -2.19
C PHE A 25 -7.81 6.33 -1.97
N CYS A 26 -7.47 5.18 -1.38
CA CYS A 26 -8.45 4.13 -1.16
C CYS A 26 -9.56 4.62 -0.17
N PHE A 27 -9.25 5.52 0.77
CA PHE A 27 -10.24 6.16 1.64
C PHE A 27 -11.17 7.12 0.88
N MET A 28 -10.63 7.98 0.00
CA MET A 28 -11.43 8.89 -0.84
C MET A 28 -12.35 8.13 -1.80
N GLU A 29 -11.86 7.04 -2.38
CA GLU A 29 -12.65 6.17 -3.26
C GLU A 29 -13.81 5.52 -2.50
N ILE A 30 -13.58 5.03 -1.28
CA ILE A 30 -14.65 4.49 -0.42
C ILE A 30 -15.67 5.58 -0.06
N TYR A 31 -15.21 6.79 0.25
CA TYR A 31 -16.09 7.92 0.55
C TYR A 31 -16.97 8.32 -0.64
N ASN A 32 -16.46 8.15 -1.87
CA ASN A 32 -17.20 8.44 -3.11
C ASN A 32 -18.20 7.34 -3.48
N ILE A 33 -18.16 6.17 -2.82
CA ILE A 33 -19.18 5.14 -2.99
C ILE A 33 -20.49 5.66 -2.39
N ARG A 34 -21.43 6.04 -3.26
CA ARG A 34 -22.77 6.44 -2.87
C ARG A 34 -23.57 5.21 -2.48
N PHE A 35 -23.67 4.96 -1.18
CA PHE A 35 -24.60 3.97 -0.65
C PHE A 35 -26.01 4.57 -0.60
N THR A 36 -26.96 3.92 -1.27
CA THR A 36 -28.39 4.27 -1.16
C THR A 36 -29.02 3.20 -0.29
N TYR A 37 -29.13 3.45 1.01
CA TYR A 37 -29.67 2.47 1.96
C TYR A 37 -30.85 3.05 2.73
N ASP A 38 -31.92 2.27 2.81
CA ASP A 38 -33.07 2.58 3.66
C ASP A 38 -32.97 1.86 5.02
N ASN A 39 -32.22 0.75 5.11
CA ASN A 39 -32.03 -0.03 6.34
C ASN A 39 -30.62 -0.66 6.43
N VAL A 40 -30.20 -1.06 7.63
CA VAL A 40 -28.87 -1.65 7.90
C VAL A 40 -28.64 -2.94 7.11
N PHE A 41 -29.69 -3.75 6.91
CA PHE A 41 -29.60 -5.01 6.15
C PHE A 41 -29.32 -4.75 4.66
N THR A 42 -29.96 -3.75 4.06
CA THR A 42 -29.73 -3.36 2.65
C THR A 42 -28.35 -2.72 2.45
N LEU A 43 -27.82 -2.06 3.48
CA LEU A 43 -26.46 -1.53 3.48
C LEU A 43 -25.45 -2.69 3.46
N PHE A 44 -25.63 -3.70 4.30
CA PHE A 44 -24.79 -4.90 4.31
C PHE A 44 -24.81 -5.63 2.97
N GLU A 45 -25.99 -5.84 2.39
CA GLU A 45 -26.10 -6.51 1.09
C GLU A 45 -25.44 -5.70 -0.04
N GLN A 46 -25.57 -4.37 -0.03
CA GLN A 46 -24.87 -3.51 -0.99
C GLN A 46 -23.36 -3.55 -0.81
N ILE A 47 -22.85 -3.52 0.43
CA ILE A 47 -21.41 -3.65 0.71
C ILE A 47 -20.88 -4.98 0.15
N PHE A 48 -21.58 -6.09 0.39
CA PHE A 48 -21.18 -7.42 -0.10
C PHE A 48 -21.31 -7.59 -1.62
N ARG A 49 -22.24 -6.89 -2.28
CA ARG A 49 -22.34 -6.89 -3.75
C ARG A 49 -21.33 -5.99 -4.43
N TRP A 50 -20.89 -4.92 -3.76
CA TRP A 50 -19.92 -3.99 -4.32
C TRP A 50 -18.51 -4.55 -4.21
N ASN A 51 -18.10 -5.30 -5.23
CA ASN A 51 -16.72 -5.77 -5.44
C ASN A 51 -15.70 -4.63 -5.30
N SER A 52 -16.08 -3.40 -5.68
CA SER A 52 -15.26 -2.20 -5.53
C SER A 52 -14.93 -1.85 -4.07
N PHE A 53 -15.88 -2.00 -3.13
CA PHE A 53 -15.63 -1.71 -1.71
C PHE A 53 -14.60 -2.68 -1.12
N PHE A 54 -14.77 -3.97 -1.36
CA PHE A 54 -13.79 -4.99 -0.94
C PHE A 54 -12.41 -4.76 -1.55
N ARG A 55 -12.35 -4.35 -2.82
CA ARG A 55 -11.10 -3.99 -3.49
C ARG A 55 -10.38 -2.86 -2.74
N TYR A 56 -11.06 -1.76 -2.43
CA TYR A 56 -10.43 -0.63 -1.74
C TYR A 56 -10.07 -0.93 -0.27
N VAL A 57 -10.87 -1.75 0.43
CA VAL A 57 -10.53 -2.23 1.78
C VAL A 57 -9.25 -3.09 1.77
N LEU A 58 -9.14 -4.02 0.81
CA LEU A 58 -7.90 -4.78 0.61
C LEU A 58 -6.71 -3.86 0.24
N GLY A 59 -6.96 -2.85 -0.59
CA GLY A 59 -5.96 -1.82 -0.91
C GLY A 59 -5.45 -1.07 0.33
N MET A 60 -6.35 -0.69 1.25
CA MET A 60 -5.96 -0.07 2.52
C MET A 60 -5.16 -1.01 3.42
N PHE A 61 -5.52 -2.29 3.44
CA PHE A 61 -4.77 -3.30 4.19
C PHE A 61 -3.32 -3.41 3.67
N ILE A 62 -3.15 -3.48 2.35
CA ILE A 62 -1.83 -3.52 1.71
C ILE A 62 -1.05 -2.22 1.95
N ALA A 63 -1.69 -1.06 1.82
CA ALA A 63 -1.05 0.23 2.10
C ALA A 63 -0.56 0.35 3.55
N SER A 64 -1.33 -0.20 4.50
CA SER A 64 -0.94 -0.30 5.91
C SER A 64 0.29 -1.19 6.11
N LEU A 65 0.39 -2.31 5.40
CA LEU A 65 1.57 -3.17 5.41
C LEU A 65 2.82 -2.44 4.89
N ILE A 66 2.69 -1.64 3.82
CA ILE A 66 3.80 -0.84 3.28
C ILE A 66 4.28 0.22 4.29
N LEU A 67 3.37 0.85 5.03
CA LEU A 67 3.73 1.74 6.12
C LEU A 67 4.47 1.02 7.25
N LEU A 68 4.05 -0.21 7.59
CA LEU A 68 4.77 -1.02 8.58
C LEU A 68 6.20 -1.33 8.14
N VAL A 69 6.41 -1.64 6.84
CA VAL A 69 7.77 -1.82 6.27
C VAL A 69 8.59 -0.53 6.39
N THR A 70 7.94 0.65 6.28
CA THR A 70 8.62 1.95 6.44
C THR A 70 9.07 2.21 7.88
N LEU A 71 8.25 1.82 8.87
CA LEU A 71 8.51 2.05 10.30
C LEU A 71 9.54 1.08 10.88
N LYS A 72 9.66 -0.13 10.33
CA LYS A 72 10.69 -1.13 10.69
C LYS A 72 11.57 -1.52 9.50
N PRO A 73 12.44 -0.61 9.02
CA PRO A 73 13.32 -0.85 7.87
C PRO A 73 14.54 -1.71 8.23
N ASN A 74 14.93 -1.75 9.51
CA ASN A 74 16.21 -2.32 9.98
C ASN A 74 16.10 -3.70 10.65
N ASP A 75 14.91 -4.30 10.73
CA ASP A 75 14.81 -5.71 11.09
C ASP A 75 15.16 -6.55 9.84
N PRO A 76 16.21 -7.40 9.90
CA PRO A 76 16.88 -7.93 8.74
C PRO A 76 16.07 -9.05 8.10
N LEU A 77 15.16 -8.69 7.22
CA LEU A 77 14.61 -9.63 6.25
C LEU A 77 14.85 -9.04 4.85
N PRO A 78 15.75 -9.63 4.03
CA PRO A 78 15.87 -9.30 2.60
C PRO A 78 14.53 -9.39 1.85
N TRP A 79 13.56 -10.08 2.44
CA TRP A 79 12.19 -10.17 1.96
C TRP A 79 11.40 -8.87 2.07
N ASN A 80 11.80 -7.87 2.86
CA ASN A 80 11.05 -6.62 3.00
C ASN A 80 10.98 -5.82 1.70
N TRP A 81 12.07 -5.72 0.94
CA TRP A 81 12.08 -4.98 -0.33
C TRP A 81 11.39 -5.75 -1.46
N ALA A 82 11.56 -7.07 -1.52
CA ALA A 82 10.83 -7.92 -2.46
C ALA A 82 9.31 -7.97 -2.15
N LEU A 83 8.93 -7.99 -0.86
CA LEU A 83 7.54 -7.85 -0.42
C LEU A 83 7.00 -6.47 -0.76
N LEU A 84 7.77 -5.40 -0.58
CA LEU A 84 7.37 -4.04 -0.91
C LEU A 84 7.15 -3.88 -2.42
N LEU A 85 8.00 -4.47 -3.27
CA LEU A 85 7.74 -4.58 -4.71
C LEU A 85 6.43 -5.33 -4.98
N THR A 86 6.23 -6.47 -4.34
CA THR A 86 5.03 -7.30 -4.53
C THR A 86 3.77 -6.52 -4.13
N PHE A 87 3.76 -5.91 -2.95
CA PHE A 87 2.66 -5.08 -2.45
C PHE A 87 2.42 -3.84 -3.30
N SER A 88 3.49 -3.24 -3.85
CA SER A 88 3.37 -2.11 -4.77
C SER A 88 2.70 -2.53 -6.07
N ILE A 89 3.05 -3.70 -6.63
CA ILE A 89 2.38 -4.26 -7.80
C ILE A 89 0.89 -4.52 -7.49
N PHE A 90 0.58 -5.11 -6.34
CA PHE A 90 -0.82 -5.29 -5.93
C PHE A 90 -1.56 -3.96 -5.80
N LEU A 91 -0.95 -2.91 -5.23
CA LEU A 91 -1.55 -1.58 -5.14
C LEU A 91 -1.84 -0.94 -6.51
N ILE A 92 -0.99 -1.21 -7.52
CA ILE A 92 -1.21 -0.76 -8.90
C ILE A 92 -2.49 -1.36 -9.45
N PHE A 93 -2.71 -2.67 -9.25
CA PHE A 93 -3.90 -3.35 -9.74
C PHE A 93 -5.18 -3.01 -8.95
N ILE A 94 -5.03 -2.70 -7.65
CA ILE A 94 -6.16 -2.57 -6.73
C ILE A 94 -6.63 -1.11 -6.56
N CYS A 95 -5.71 -0.16 -6.38
CA CYS A 95 -6.04 1.25 -6.16
C CYS A 95 -5.64 2.12 -7.36
N ASN A 96 -4.34 2.30 -7.64
CA ASN A 96 -3.91 3.16 -8.74
C ASN A 96 -2.44 2.95 -9.12
N VAL A 97 -2.11 3.05 -10.42
CA VAL A 97 -0.75 2.96 -10.96
C VAL A 97 0.19 3.97 -10.29
N TRP A 98 -0.25 5.22 -10.11
CA TRP A 98 0.59 6.29 -9.59
C TRP A 98 1.02 6.08 -8.14
N ILE A 99 0.22 5.36 -7.35
CA ILE A 99 0.47 5.14 -5.92
C ILE A 99 1.49 4.02 -5.72
N GLY A 100 1.34 2.93 -6.46
CA GLY A 100 2.28 1.82 -6.40
C GLY A 100 3.60 2.10 -7.11
N LEU A 101 3.67 3.09 -8.00
CA LEU A 101 4.91 3.47 -8.69
C LEU A 101 5.98 3.98 -7.72
N TRP A 102 5.58 4.74 -6.68
CA TRP A 102 6.51 5.21 -5.64
C TRP A 102 7.08 4.06 -4.80
N GLY A 103 6.23 3.08 -4.47
CA GLY A 103 6.66 1.88 -3.77
C GLY A 103 7.54 0.97 -4.64
N LEU A 104 7.27 0.88 -5.94
CA LEU A 104 8.11 0.16 -6.89
C LEU A 104 9.53 0.74 -6.96
N ILE A 105 9.66 2.06 -7.03
CA ILE A 105 10.97 2.73 -7.06
C ILE A 105 11.71 2.48 -5.73
N ALA A 106 11.02 2.61 -4.60
CA ALA A 106 11.63 2.35 -3.29
C ALA A 106 12.11 0.90 -3.13
N GLY A 107 11.28 -0.07 -3.56
CA GLY A 107 11.62 -1.49 -3.56
C GLY A 107 12.78 -1.84 -4.49
N GLY A 108 12.82 -1.24 -5.69
CA GLY A 108 13.90 -1.43 -6.66
C GLY A 108 15.24 -0.91 -6.16
N ILE A 109 15.26 0.28 -5.56
CA ILE A 109 16.48 0.84 -4.94
C ILE A 109 16.95 -0.07 -3.80
N GLY A 110 16.04 -0.53 -2.92
CA GLY A 110 16.42 -1.37 -1.79
C GLY A 110 16.93 -2.77 -2.16
N LEU A 111 16.48 -3.32 -3.29
CA LEU A 111 17.04 -4.57 -3.84
C LEU A 111 18.41 -4.36 -4.48
N LEU A 112 18.60 -3.27 -5.24
CA LEU A 112 19.88 -2.96 -5.87
C LEU A 112 20.98 -2.63 -4.86
N ASP A 113 20.61 -1.97 -3.76
CA ASP A 113 21.54 -1.57 -2.68
C ASP A 113 21.84 -2.76 -1.72
N TYR A 114 21.12 -3.88 -1.87
CA TYR A 114 21.35 -5.15 -1.14
C TYR A 114 22.18 -6.19 -1.92
N LEU A 115 22.22 -6.07 -3.26
CA LEU A 115 23.00 -6.92 -4.18
C LEU A 115 24.46 -6.46 -4.28
#